data_AF-A0A2H5QQP4-F1
#
_entry.id   AF-A0A2H5QQP4-F1
#
_cell.length_a   1.000
_cell.length_b   1.000
_cell.length_c   1.000
_cell.angle_alpha   90.00
_cell.angle_beta   90.00
_cell.angle_gamma   90.00
#
_symmetry.space_group_name_H-M   'P 1'
#
loop_
_entity.id
_entity.type
_entity.pdbx_description
1 polymer ?
#
loop_
_entity_poly.entity_id
_entity_poly.type
_entity_poly.pdbx_seq_one_letter_code
_entity_poly.pdbx_strand_id
1 'polypeptide(L)' 'MKDLFHDTLGFGAAKMIRIVGVAHVEDFESIKHDSKRAACERQALELAKLLLEERRNFQAITEG' A
#
# COMPACT_ATOMS: atom_id res chain seq x y z
N MET A 1 -7.00 -5.62 -20.72
CA MET A 1 -5.81 -5.70 -19.85
C MET A 1 -5.67 -4.48 -18.94
N LYS A 2 -5.94 -3.25 -19.42
CA LYS A 2 -5.83 -2.03 -18.59
C LYS A 2 -6.77 -2.04 -17.36
N ASP A 3 -8.03 -2.45 -17.53
CA ASP A 3 -8.97 -2.55 -16.40
C ASP A 3 -8.51 -3.57 -15.35
N LEU A 4 -8.04 -4.74 -15.78
CA LEU A 4 -7.48 -5.75 -14.87
C LEU A 4 -6.27 -5.21 -14.10
N PHE A 5 -5.40 -4.43 -14.75
CA PHE A 5 -4.28 -3.78 -14.07
C PHE A 5 -4.75 -2.77 -13.03
N HIS A 6 -5.71 -1.91 -13.37
CA HIS A 6 -6.28 -0.93 -12.44
C HIS A 6 -7.02 -1.58 -11.28
N ASP A 7 -7.74 -2.68 -11.51
CA ASP A 7 -8.39 -3.45 -10.46
C ASP A 7 -7.33 -4.11 -9.55
N THR A 8 -6.25 -4.65 -10.12
CA THR A 8 -5.14 -5.23 -9.37
C THR A 8 -4.48 -4.19 -8.46
N LEU A 9 -4.24 -2.97 -8.96
CA LEU A 9 -3.73 -1.86 -8.15
C LEU A 9 -4.71 -1.50 -7.02
N GLY A 10 -6.01 -1.42 -7.32
CA GLY A 10 -7.05 -1.12 -6.32
C GLY A 10 -7.13 -2.16 -5.21
N PHE A 11 -7.12 -3.45 -5.55
CA PHE A 11 -7.13 -4.53 -4.57
C PHE A 11 -5.82 -4.59 -3.76
N GLY A 12 -4.68 -4.36 -4.41
CA GLY A 12 -3.38 -4.26 -3.74
C GLY A 12 -3.34 -3.12 -2.72
N ALA A 13 -3.79 -1.94 -3.13
CA ALA A 13 -3.88 -0.77 -2.26
C ALA A 13 -4.81 -1.01 -1.06
N ALA A 14 -5.99 -1.59 -1.29
CA ALA A 14 -6.92 -1.95 -0.21
C ALA A 14 -6.31 -2.97 0.78
N LYS A 15 -5.51 -3.93 0.29
CA LYS A 15 -4.75 -4.83 1.15
C LYS A 15 -3.68 -4.10 1.97
N MET A 16 -2.95 -3.15 1.38
CA MET A 16 -1.95 -2.35 2.09
C MET A 16 -2.58 -1.47 3.17
N ILE A 17 -3.76 -0.89 2.94
CA ILE A 17 -4.47 -0.10 3.96
C ILE A 17 -4.76 -0.92 5.23
N ARG A 18 -4.80 -2.26 5.16
CA ARG A 18 -4.96 -3.12 6.34
C ARG A 18 -3.80 -3.04 7.34
N ILE A 19 -2.70 -2.32 7.04
CA ILE A 19 -1.63 -1.99 8.00
C ILE A 19 -2.19 -1.38 9.30
N VAL A 20 -3.25 -0.57 9.22
CA VAL A 20 -3.90 0.02 10.40
C VAL A 20 -5.08 -0.83 10.94
N GLY A 21 -5.30 -2.02 10.38
CA GLY A 21 -6.39 -2.91 10.75
C GLY A 21 -5.99 -3.95 11.79
N VAL A 22 -6.90 -4.85 12.15
CA VAL A 22 -6.70 -5.85 13.23
C VAL A 22 -5.63 -6.91 12.90
N ALA A 23 -5.32 -7.11 11.62
CA ALA A 23 -4.38 -8.12 11.15
C ALA A 23 -3.08 -7.46 10.67
N HIS A 24 -2.14 -7.25 11.57
CA HIS A 24 -0.82 -6.72 11.26
C HIS A 24 0.01 -7.75 10.47
N VAL A 25 1.02 -7.27 9.75
CA VAL A 25 1.96 -8.10 8.98
C VAL A 25 3.33 -8.10 9.64
N GLU A 26 4.01 -9.24 9.59
CA GLU A 26 5.30 -9.45 10.25
C GLU A 26 6.38 -8.45 9.79
N ASP A 27 6.30 -7.98 8.54
CA ASP A 27 7.20 -6.99 7.96
C ASP A 27 7.31 -5.72 8.82
N PHE A 28 6.19 -5.24 9.37
CA PHE A 28 6.20 -4.08 10.29
C PHE A 28 6.45 -4.51 11.73
N GLU A 29 5.88 -5.62 12.19
CA GLU A 29 6.01 -6.09 13.58
C GLU A 29 7.46 -6.46 13.96
N SER A 30 8.26 -6.91 12.99
CA SER A 30 9.68 -7.19 13.19
C SER A 30 10.53 -5.93 13.44
N ILE A 31 10.01 -4.73 13.14
CA ILE A 31 10.66 -3.45 13.42
C ILE A 31 10.49 -3.10 14.91
N LYS A 32 11.53 -3.40 15.71
CA LYS A 32 11.54 -3.21 17.18
C LYS A 32 11.38 -1.76 17.65
N HIS A 33 11.76 -0.77 16.85
CA HIS A 33 11.67 0.64 17.23
C HIS A 33 10.35 1.22 16.75
N ASP A 34 9.44 1.48 17.69
CA ASP A 34 8.09 1.98 17.39
C ASP A 34 8.08 3.22 16.49
N SER A 35 9.00 4.17 16.71
CA SER A 35 9.10 5.37 15.88
C SER A 35 9.52 5.08 14.44
N LYS A 36 10.39 4.08 14.23
CA LYS A 36 10.78 3.64 12.89
C LYS A 36 9.66 2.85 12.23
N ARG A 37 8.99 1.97 12.98
CA ARG A 37 7.82 1.21 12.51
C ARG A 37 6.73 2.15 12.04
N ALA A 38 6.33 3.10 12.87
CA ALA A 38 5.31 4.09 12.54
C ALA A 38 5.68 4.94 11.31
N ALA A 39 6.96 5.29 11.15
CA ALA A 39 7.42 6.01 9.96
C ALA A 39 7.27 5.17 8.67
N CYS A 40 7.64 3.89 8.71
CA CYS A 40 7.49 2.96 7.60
C CYS A 40 6.01 2.67 7.28
N GLU A 41 5.19 2.42 8.31
CA GLU A 41 3.74 2.21 8.17
C GLU A 41 3.07 3.42 7.55
N ARG A 42 3.44 4.63 7.98
CA ARG A 42 2.93 5.88 7.40
C ARG A 42 3.28 5.98 5.92
N GLN A 43 4.53 5.74 5.54
CA GLN A 43 4.95 5.79 4.13
C GLN A 43 4.19 4.77 3.28
N ALA A 44 4.04 3.53 3.77
CA ALA A 44 3.28 2.49 3.09
C ALA A 44 1.79 2.86 2.95
N LEU A 45 1.19 3.46 3.98
CA LEU A 45 -0.19 3.91 3.95
C LEU A 45 -0.41 5.06 2.96
N GLU A 46 0.50 6.03 2.89
CA GLU A 46 0.42 7.12 1.90
C GLU A 46 0.51 6.59 0.46
N LEU A 47 1.42 5.64 0.20
CA LEU A 47 1.47 4.97 -1.10
C LEU A 47 0.16 4.22 -1.41
N ALA A 48 -0.40 3.52 -0.43
CA ALA A 48 -1.65 2.79 -0.61
C ALA A 48 -2.82 3.72 -0.94
N LYS A 49 -2.92 4.88 -0.28
CA LYS A 49 -3.94 5.91 -0.62
C LYS A 49 -3.77 6.41 -2.05
N LEU A 50 -2.55 6.75 -2.44
CA LEU A 50 -2.23 7.22 -3.80
C LEU A 50 -2.62 6.17 -4.85
N LEU A 51 -2.24 4.91 -4.64
CA LEU A 51 -2.62 3.82 -5.54
C LEU A 51 -4.14 3.63 -5.60
N LEU A 52 -4.86 3.75 -4.47
CA LEU A 52 -6.31 3.58 -4.48
C LEU A 52 -7.02 4.71 -5.25
N GLU A 53 -6.61 5.95 -5.02
CA GLU A 53 -7.21 7.15 -5.62
C GLU A 53 -6.82 7.31 -7.10
N GLU A 54 -5.54 7.11 -7.40
CA GLU A 54 -4.94 7.44 -8.71
C GLU A 54 -4.63 6.23 -9.60
N ARG A 55 -5.01 4.99 -9.22
CA ARG A 55 -4.75 3.77 -10.03
C ARG A 55 -5.01 3.89 -11.53
N ARG A 56 -5.99 4.71 -11.94
CA ARG A 56 -6.34 4.89 -13.36
C ARG A 56 -5.34 5.73 -14.15
N ASN A 57 -4.50 6.50 -13.46
CA ASN A 57 -3.45 7.34 -14.04
C ASN A 57 -2.23 6.50 -14.45
N PHE A 58 -2.00 5.36 -13.79
CA PHE A 58 -0.91 4.43 -14.11
C PHE A 58 -1.21 3.66 -15.40
N GLN A 59 -0.24 3.65 -16.31
CA GLN A 59 -0.25 2.91 -17.58
C GLN A 59 0.57 1.61 -17.49
N ALA A 60 1.55 1.54 -16.58
CA ALA A 60 2.43 0.39 -16.44
C ALA A 60 2.88 0.17 -14.99
N ILE A 61 3.35 -1.05 -14.69
CA ILE A 61 3.86 -1.40 -13.36
C ILE A 61 5.20 -0.71 -13.01
N THR A 62 5.92 -0.21 -14.01
CA THR A 62 7.22 0.45 -13.86
C THR A 62 7.12 1.97 -13.64
N GLU A 63 5.91 2.52 -13.57
CA GLU A 63 5.69 3.95 -13.31
C GLU A 63 5.70 4.23 -11.80
N GLY A 64 6.57 5.15 -11.36
CA GLY A 64 6.76 5.54 -9.97
C GLY A 64 8.01 6.37 -9.76
#